data_AF-A0A549TD15-F1
#
_entry.id   AF-A0A549TD15-F1
#
_cell.length_a   1.000
_cell.length_b   1.000
_cell.length_c   1.000
_cell.angle_alpha   90.00
_cell.angle_beta   90.00
_cell.angle_gamma   90.00
#
_symmetry.space_group_name_H-M   'P 1'
#
loop_
_entity.id
_entity.type
_entity.pdbx_description
1 polymer ?
#
loop_
_entity_poly.entity_id
_entity_poly.type
_entity_poly.pdbx_seq_one_letter_code
_entity_poly.pdbx_strand_id
1 'polypeptide(L)' 'MTEDKFWYVYHPHGNAPKFRHLTYTSAREEAHRLARENPGCEFLVLEAVYAAIRCDVQGRVLRPVDDGIPF' A
#
# COMPACT_ATOMS: atom_id res chain seq x y z
N MET A 1 -0.05 -13.91 -8.10
CA MET A 1 -1.05 -12.85 -7.90
C MET A 1 -0.44 -11.59 -8.48
N THR A 2 -0.95 -11.10 -9.59
CA THR A 2 -0.55 -9.80 -10.14
C THR A 2 -1.25 -8.74 -9.30
N GLU A 3 -0.50 -7.96 -8.53
CA GLU A 3 -1.08 -6.79 -7.86
C GLU A 3 -1.32 -5.69 -8.90
N ASP A 4 -2.46 -5.01 -8.80
CA ASP A 4 -2.74 -3.84 -9.64
C ASP A 4 -1.79 -2.69 -9.28
N LYS A 5 -1.45 -1.88 -10.29
CA LYS A 5 -0.71 -0.64 -10.08
C LYS A 5 -1.44 0.24 -9.05
N PHE A 6 -0.66 0.88 -8.19
CA PHE A 6 -1.18 1.83 -7.23
C PHE A 6 -0.29 3.07 -7.17
N TRP A 7 -0.84 4.15 -6.62
CA TRP A 7 -0.17 5.43 -6.53
C TRP A 7 -0.13 5.95 -5.10
N TYR A 8 0.91 6.71 -4.80
CA TYR A 8 1.06 7.48 -3.57
C TYR A 8 1.23 8.97 -3.90
N VAL A 9 0.71 9.82 -3.02
CA VAL A 9 1.06 11.25 -3.02
C VAL A 9 2.17 11.49 -2.01
N TYR A 10 3.27 12.08 -2.48
CA TYR A 10 4.50 12.25 -1.71
C TYR A 10 4.89 13.72 -1.62
N HIS A 11 5.13 14.21 -0.41
CA HIS A 11 5.74 15.51 -0.17
C HIS A 11 7.23 15.31 0.21
N PRO A 12 8.20 15.81 -0.58
CA PRO A 12 9.64 15.58 -0.34
C PRO A 12 10.15 16.02 1.04
N HIS A 13 9.54 17.06 1.62
CA HIS A 13 9.91 17.59 2.94
C HIS A 13 8.92 17.17 4.04
N GLY A 14 8.04 16.22 3.73
CA GLY A 14 6.96 15.77 4.60
C GLY A 14 7.18 14.39 5.20
N ASN A 15 6.09 13.88 5.79
CA ASN A 15 6.01 12.51 6.27
C ASN A 15 5.87 11.52 5.11
N ALA A 16 6.16 10.25 5.40
CA ALA A 16 5.93 9.16 4.45
C ALA A 16 4.46 9.11 3.97
N PRO A 17 4.20 8.74 2.70
CA PRO A 17 2.85 8.61 2.16
C PRO A 17 2.02 7.59 2.94
N LYS A 18 0.79 7.96 3.31
CA LYS A 18 -0.09 7.11 4.13
C LYS A 18 -1.26 6.50 3.37
N PHE A 19 -1.66 7.08 2.25
CA PHE A 19 -2.85 6.67 1.52
C PHE A 19 -2.51 6.11 0.14
N ARG A 20 -2.94 4.87 -0.11
CA ARG A 20 -2.77 4.19 -1.40
C ARG A 20 -3.95 4.52 -2.31
N HIS A 21 -3.68 5.20 -3.42
CA HIS A 21 -4.68 5.45 -4.46
C HIS A 21 -4.70 4.32 -5.47
N LEU A 22 -5.90 3.87 -5.83
CA LEU A 22 -6.10 2.80 -6.83
C LEU A 22 -6.04 3.32 -8.27
N THR A 23 -6.08 4.63 -8.48
CA THR A 23 -6.02 5.24 -9.81
C THR A 23 -5.12 6.48 -9.80
N TYR A 24 -4.46 6.73 -10.93
CA TYR A 24 -3.68 7.95 -11.14
C TYR A 24 -4.53 9.22 -10.97
N THR A 25 -5.76 9.24 -11.49
CA THR A 25 -6.66 10.40 -11.40
C THR A 25 -6.93 10.78 -9.95
N SER A 26 -7.25 9.81 -9.09
CA SER A 26 -7.48 10.05 -7.66
C SER A 26 -6.23 10.59 -6.96
N ALA A 27 -5.04 10.05 -7.26
CA ALA A 27 -3.78 10.53 -6.70
C ALA A 27 -3.46 11.96 -7.15
N ARG A 28 -3.70 12.29 -8.42
CA ARG A 28 -3.47 13.64 -8.96
C ARG A 28 -4.41 14.67 -8.33
N GLU A 29 -5.69 14.32 -8.18
CA GLU A 29 -6.68 15.19 -7.52
C GLU A 29 -6.29 15.47 -6.06
N GLU A 30 -5.81 14.45 -5.36
CA GLU A 30 -5.33 14.59 -3.99
C GLU A 30 -4.06 15.46 -3.90
N ALA A 31 -3.09 15.26 -4.81
CA ALA A 31 -1.91 16.11 -4.89
C ALA A 31 -2.29 17.59 -5.12
N HIS A 32 -3.27 17.85 -6.00
CA HIS A 32 -3.80 19.20 -6.22
C HIS A 32 -4.49 19.76 -4.98
N ARG A 33 -5.30 18.96 -4.27
CA ARG A 33 -5.96 19.38 -3.03
C ARG A 33 -4.92 19.79 -1.99
N LEU A 34 -3.91 18.96 -1.77
CA LEU A 34 -2.85 19.21 -0.79
C LEU A 34 -2.00 20.44 -1.14
N ALA A 35 -1.68 20.65 -2.43
CA ALA A 35 -0.95 21.85 -2.88
C ALA A 35 -1.74 23.14 -2.66
N ARG A 36 -3.08 23.11 -2.81
CA ARG A 36 -3.94 24.27 -2.51
C ARG A 36 -3.97 24.59 -1.02
N GLU A 37 -3.94 23.57 -0.17
CA GLU A 37 -3.97 23.73 1.29
C GLU A 37 -2.60 24.11 1.88
N ASN A 38 -1.51 23.83 1.15
CA ASN A 38 -0.14 24.09 1.60
C ASN A 38 0.65 24.86 0.52
N PRO A 39 0.45 26.18 0.38
CA PRO A 39 1.14 26.98 -0.62
C PRO A 39 2.66 26.91 -0.49
N GLY A 40 3.36 26.77 -1.62
CA GLY A 40 4.82 26.65 -1.66
C GLY A 40 5.34 25.23 -1.39
N CYS A 41 4.48 24.28 -1.05
CA CYS A 41 4.83 22.87 -0.93
C CYS A 41 4.58 22.13 -2.25
N GLU A 42 5.53 21.27 -2.63
CA GLU A 42 5.39 20.37 -3.78
C GLU A 42 4.83 19.01 -3.34
N PHE A 43 3.89 18.47 -4.14
CA PHE A 43 3.32 17.14 -3.97
C PHE A 43 3.47 16.35 -5.26
N LEU A 44 4.18 15.22 -5.18
CA LEU A 44 4.52 14.34 -6.30
C LEU A 44 3.59 13.12 -6.31
N VAL A 45 3.21 12.66 -7.49
CA VAL A 45 2.47 11.39 -7.66
C VAL A 45 3.45 10.29 -8.04
N LEU A 46 3.57 9.27 -7.18
CA LEU A 46 4.47 8.14 -7.37
C LEU A 46 3.68 6.91 -7.82
N GLU A 47 4.14 6.24 -8.88
CA GLU A 47 3.57 4.98 -9.38
C GLU A 47 4.36 3.78 -8.86
N ALA A 48 3.66 2.76 -8.37
CA ALA A 48 4.27 1.46 -8.11
C ALA A 48 4.52 0.72 -9.44
N VAL A 49 5.77 0.70 -9.86
CA VAL A 49 6.21 0.05 -11.11
C VAL A 49 6.71 -1.38 -10.93
N TYR A 50 7.11 -1.75 -9.71
CA TYR A 50 7.68 -3.05 -9.39
C TYR A 50 7.57 -3.35 -7.89
N ALA A 51 7.36 -4.63 -7.54
CA ALA A 51 7.40 -5.12 -6.18
C ALA A 51 8.19 -6.43 -6.12
N ALA A 52 9.03 -6.58 -5.11
CA ALA A 52 9.75 -7.82 -4.82
C ALA A 52 9.58 -8.18 -3.35
N ILE A 53 9.35 -9.45 -3.09
CA ILE A 53 9.23 -10.01 -1.74
C ILE A 53 10.24 -11.15 -1.66
N ARG A 54 11.15 -11.09 -0.68
CA ARG A 54 11.99 -12.22 -0.34
C ARG A 54 11.24 -13.09 0.67
N CYS A 55 10.81 -14.26 0.25
CA CYS A 55 10.15 -15.23 1.12
C CYS A 55 11.17 -16.22 1.68
N ASP A 56 11.69 -15.94 2.88
CA ASP A 56 12.53 -16.88 3.62
C ASP A 56 11.60 -17.80 4.46
N VAL A 57 11.00 -18.79 3.79
CA VAL A 57 10.25 -19.96 4.31
C VAL A 57 9.15 -19.73 5.37
N GLN A 58 7.91 -20.10 5.04
CA GLN A 58 6.84 -20.31 6.02
C GLN A 58 6.53 -21.81 6.16
N GLY A 59 6.61 -22.33 7.39
CA GLY A 59 6.11 -23.65 7.74
C GLY A 59 5.38 -23.61 9.09
N ARG A 60 4.11 -24.03 9.12
CA ARG A 60 3.46 -24.45 10.37
C ARG A 60 2.81 -25.82 10.16
N VAL A 61 3.02 -26.71 11.13
CA VAL A 61 2.30 -27.99 11.20
C VAL A 61 0.90 -27.70 11.73
N LEU A 62 -0.13 -28.13 10.99
CA LEU A 62 -1.50 -28.16 11.47
C LEU A 62 -1.67 -29.38 12.37
N ARG A 63 -2.20 -29.19 13.58
CA ARG A 63 -2.61 -30.31 14.44
C ARG A 63 -3.98 -30.81 13.96
N PRO A 64 -4.23 -32.13 13.95
CA PRO A 64 -5.59 -32.64 13.82
C PRO A 64 -6.42 -32.04 14.95
N VAL A 65 -7.60 -31.51 14.62
CA VAL A 65 -8.63 -31.29 15.64
C VAL A 65 -9.16 -32.67 15.97
N ASP A 66 -9.05 -33.03 17.25
CA ASP A 66 -9.63 -34.24 17.80
C ASP A 66 -11.16 -34.14 17.65
N ASP A 67 -11.76 -35.01 16.83
CA ASP A 67 -13.21 -35.04 16.54
C ASP A 67 -14.05 -35.56 17.73
N GLY A 68 -13.55 -35.40 18.97
CA GLY A 68 -14.31 -35.51 20.20
C GLY A 68 -15.26 -36.71 20.26
N ILE A 69 -14.79 -37.89 19.85
CA ILE A 69 -15.57 -39.14 19.94
C ILE A 69 -15.96 -39.32 21.41
N PRO A 70 -17.25 -39.26 21.78
CA PRO A 70 -17.67 -39.46 23.16
C PRO A 70 -17.59 -40.95 23.51
N PHE A 71 -17.11 -41.23 24.71
CA PHE A 71 -17.04 -42.56 25.34
C PHE A 71 -18.42 -43.23 25.47
#